data_AF-A0AB35UNV2-F1
#
_entry.id   AF-A0AB35UNV2-F1
#
_cell.length_a   1.000
_cell.length_b   1.000
_cell.length_c   1.000
_cell.angle_alpha   90.00
_cell.angle_beta   90.00
_cell.angle_gamma   90.00
#
_symmetry.space_group_name_H-M   'P 1'
#
loop_
_entity.id
_entity.type
_entity.pdbx_description
1 polymer ?
#
loop_
_entity_poly.entity_id
_entity_poly.type
_entity_poly.pdbx_seq_one_letter_code
_entity_poly.pdbx_strand_id
1 'polypeptide(L)'
;MGDPVFSTGLMGEGIAVLPEDGKVYAPCDGEVIVIPPTQHAIGFRTKNGIEILIHIGTQSELIENEFKCKVKEGQRVERGDLIMTFDIQKLKAKNYDLTTPIVITNTKDFTDILAVDENKVKAGDKIIAVI
;
A
#
# COMPACT_ATOMS: atom_id res chain seq x y z
N MET A 1 -1.50 14.60 1.12
CA MET A 1 -1.00 14.01 -0.13
C MET A 1 -1.50 14.86 -1.29
N GLY A 2 -0.70 15.04 -2.36
CA GLY A 2 -1.07 15.85 -3.53
C GLY A 2 -2.00 15.15 -4.53
N ASP A 3 -2.36 13.90 -4.29
CA ASP A 3 -3.22 13.11 -5.19
C ASP A 3 -4.70 13.21 -4.78
N PRO A 4 -5.56 13.84 -5.60
CA PRO A 4 -6.99 13.98 -5.33
C PRO A 4 -7.71 12.64 -5.15
N VAL A 5 -7.26 11.58 -5.83
CA VAL A 5 -7.90 10.26 -5.80
C VAL A 5 -7.86 9.69 -4.37
N PHE A 6 -6.76 9.89 -3.66
CA PHE A 6 -6.60 9.47 -2.28
C PHE A 6 -7.05 10.54 -1.29
N SER A 7 -6.77 11.82 -1.54
CA SER A 7 -7.10 12.90 -0.59
C SER A 7 -8.60 13.17 -0.45
N THR A 8 -9.40 12.78 -1.44
CA THR A 8 -10.86 12.89 -1.40
C THR A 8 -11.55 11.65 -0.82
N GLY A 9 -10.80 10.58 -0.54
CA GLY A 9 -11.35 9.29 -0.14
C GLY A 9 -12.06 8.51 -1.25
N LEU A 10 -11.90 8.92 -2.52
CA LEU A 10 -12.57 8.29 -3.66
C LEU A 10 -12.21 6.80 -3.81
N MET A 11 -10.96 6.44 -3.52
CA MET A 11 -10.49 5.04 -3.51
C MET A 11 -10.74 4.31 -2.19
N GLY A 12 -11.31 4.98 -1.19
CA GLY A 12 -11.51 4.45 0.15
C GLY A 12 -10.75 5.23 1.23
N GLU A 13 -10.88 4.77 2.47
CA GLU A 13 -10.30 5.39 3.67
C GLU A 13 -9.07 4.61 4.12
N GLY A 14 -8.16 5.30 4.80
CA GLY A 14 -6.94 4.71 5.30
C GLY A 14 -5.93 5.78 5.69
N ILE A 15 -4.66 5.47 5.51
CA ILE A 15 -3.56 6.37 5.87
C ILE A 15 -2.56 6.48 4.72
N ALA A 16 -1.65 7.45 4.84
CA ALA A 16 -0.47 7.52 3.99
C ALA A 16 0.78 7.45 4.86
N VAL A 17 1.78 6.70 4.39
CA VAL A 17 3.08 6.57 5.05
C VAL A 17 4.18 7.09 4.13
N LEU A 18 5.19 7.74 4.70
CA LEU A 18 6.40 8.09 3.96
C LEU A 18 7.47 7.01 4.24
N PRO A 19 7.84 6.18 3.25
CA PRO A 19 8.77 5.09 3.49
C PRO A 19 10.19 5.60 3.78
N GLU A 20 10.87 4.95 4.73
CA GLU A 20 12.30 5.16 5.00
C GLU A 20 13.18 4.09 4.32
N ASP A 21 12.60 2.95 3.96
CA ASP A 21 13.26 1.87 3.22
C ASP A 21 12.47 1.47 1.95
N GLY A 22 13.14 0.72 1.08
CA GLY A 22 12.59 0.27 -0.20
C GLY A 22 11.93 -1.10 -0.15
N LYS A 23 11.44 -1.55 1.01
CA LYS A 23 10.83 -2.88 1.19
C LYS A 23 9.38 -2.72 1.65
N VAL A 24 8.48 -3.40 0.94
CA VAL A 24 7.07 -3.46 1.32
C VAL A 24 6.74 -4.87 1.77
N TYR A 25 6.08 -4.96 2.91
CA TYR A 25 5.68 -6.21 3.53
C TYR A 25 4.15 -6.33 3.55
N ALA A 26 3.63 -7.55 3.45
CA ALA A 26 2.20 -7.82 3.58
C ALA A 26 1.72 -7.38 4.98
N PRO A 27 0.72 -6.48 5.08
CA PRO A 27 0.26 -5.99 6.38
C PRO A 27 -0.66 -6.99 7.09
N CYS A 28 -1.22 -7.95 6.38
CA CYS A 28 -2.05 -9.01 6.91
C CYS A 28 -2.04 -10.24 6.00
N ASP A 29 -2.60 -11.34 6.49
CA ASP A 29 -2.80 -12.55 5.69
C ASP A 29 -3.88 -12.31 4.62
N GLY A 30 -3.63 -12.76 3.40
CA GLY A 30 -4.57 -12.55 2.31
C GLY A 30 -4.13 -13.15 0.99
N GLU A 31 -4.88 -12.83 -0.05
CA GLU A 31 -4.60 -13.19 -1.44
C GLU A 31 -4.35 -11.92 -2.24
N VAL A 32 -3.29 -11.91 -3.05
CA VAL A 32 -2.99 -10.82 -3.97
C VAL A 32 -4.00 -10.83 -5.11
N ILE A 33 -4.80 -9.79 -5.22
CA ILE A 33 -5.90 -9.70 -6.21
C ILE A 33 -5.54 -8.83 -7.42
N VAL A 34 -4.61 -7.89 -7.26
CA VAL A 34 -4.19 -7.00 -8.36
C VAL A 34 -2.75 -6.54 -8.20
N ILE A 35 -2.00 -6.57 -9.31
CA ILE A 35 -0.69 -5.95 -9.46
C ILE A 35 -0.70 -5.20 -10.81
N PRO A 36 -0.66 -3.85 -10.82
CA PRO A 36 -0.58 -3.10 -12.06
C PRO A 36 0.70 -3.43 -12.87
N PRO A 37 0.71 -3.21 -14.19
CA PRO A 37 1.86 -3.53 -15.05
C PRO A 37 3.18 -2.90 -14.61
N THR A 38 3.14 -1.65 -14.11
CA THR A 38 4.31 -0.93 -13.59
C THR A 38 4.71 -1.35 -12.17
N GLN A 39 3.94 -2.24 -11.54
CA GLN A 39 4.22 -2.83 -10.23
C GLN A 39 4.37 -1.83 -9.07
N HIS A 40 3.87 -0.60 -9.22
CA HIS A 40 3.93 0.44 -8.19
C HIS A 40 2.92 0.26 -7.05
N ALA A 41 1.88 -0.55 -7.26
CA ALA A 41 0.86 -0.83 -6.28
C ALA A 41 0.60 -2.33 -6.15
N ILE A 42 0.01 -2.72 -5.04
CA ILE A 42 -0.45 -4.08 -4.81
C ILE A 42 -1.75 -4.06 -4.02
N GLY A 43 -2.76 -4.72 -4.56
CA GLY A 43 -4.03 -4.94 -3.88
C GLY A 43 -4.16 -6.38 -3.41
N PHE A 44 -4.67 -6.58 -2.21
CA PHE A 44 -4.93 -7.90 -1.65
C PHE A 44 -6.26 -7.93 -0.90
N ARG A 45 -6.87 -9.12 -0.86
CA ARG A 45 -8.10 -9.39 -0.14
C ARG A 45 -7.81 -10.33 1.02
N THR A 46 -8.24 -9.94 2.21
CA THR A 46 -8.15 -10.79 3.40
C THR A 46 -9.20 -11.90 3.36
N LYS A 47 -9.04 -12.93 4.21
CA LYS A 47 -10.07 -13.99 4.37
C LYS A 47 -11.42 -13.45 4.83
N ASN A 48 -11.42 -12.30 5.52
CA ASN A 48 -12.63 -11.66 6.04
C ASN A 48 -13.24 -10.66 5.04
N GLY A 49 -12.75 -10.62 3.79
CA GLY A 49 -13.32 -9.78 2.73
C GLY A 49 -12.83 -8.33 2.72
N ILE A 50 -11.95 -7.91 3.62
CA ILE A 50 -11.32 -6.59 3.58
C ILE A 50 -10.39 -6.53 2.36
N GLU A 51 -10.57 -5.53 1.50
CA GLU A 51 -9.73 -5.24 0.35
C GLU A 51 -8.80 -4.07 0.67
N ILE A 52 -7.51 -4.29 0.51
CA ILE A 52 -6.47 -3.33 0.89
C ILE A 52 -5.63 -3.05 -0.34
N LEU A 53 -5.36 -1.77 -0.58
CA LEU A 53 -4.47 -1.29 -1.64
C LEU A 53 -3.30 -0.54 -1.02
N ILE A 54 -2.09 -0.96 -1.37
CA ILE A 54 -0.85 -0.23 -1.08
C ILE A 54 -0.37 0.38 -2.39
N HIS A 55 -0.31 1.71 -2.48
CA HIS A 55 0.08 2.45 -3.67
C HIS A 55 1.35 3.26 -3.40
N ILE A 56 2.48 2.93 -4.02
CA ILE A 56 3.77 3.51 -3.64
C ILE A 56 4.05 4.79 -4.38
N GLY A 57 3.91 5.93 -3.69
CA GLY A 57 4.21 7.23 -4.25
C GLY A 57 3.06 7.83 -5.04
N THR A 58 3.13 9.15 -5.22
CA THR A 58 2.21 9.91 -6.04
C THR A 58 2.68 9.85 -7.50
N GLN A 59 1.79 9.57 -8.46
CA GLN A 59 2.12 9.46 -9.90
C GLN A 59 3.13 8.35 -10.27
N SER A 60 3.30 7.36 -9.38
CA SER A 60 4.21 6.23 -9.57
C SER A 60 3.83 5.30 -10.73
N GLU A 61 2.59 5.38 -11.20
CA GLU A 61 2.08 4.65 -12.36
C GLU A 61 2.80 5.03 -13.66
N LEU A 62 3.42 6.22 -13.71
CA LEU A 62 4.23 6.71 -14.83
C LEU A 62 5.69 6.23 -14.78
N ILE A 63 6.09 5.55 -13.70
CA ILE A 63 7.47 5.12 -13.45
C ILE A 63 7.61 3.65 -13.84
N GLU A 64 8.30 3.41 -14.94
CA GLU A 64 8.56 2.04 -15.42
C GLU A 64 9.86 1.47 -14.85
N ASN A 65 9.87 0.16 -14.58
CA ASN A 65 11.05 -0.63 -14.22
C ASN A 65 11.77 -0.23 -12.90
N GLU A 66 11.12 0.52 -12.01
CA GLU A 66 11.70 0.88 -10.69
C GLU A 66 11.14 0.05 -9.53
N PHE A 67 9.97 -0.55 -9.70
CA PHE A 67 9.31 -1.39 -8.70
C PHE A 67 9.43 -2.87 -9.07
N LYS A 68 9.68 -3.72 -8.07
CA LYS A 68 9.82 -5.16 -8.25
C LYS A 68 8.93 -5.91 -7.27
N CYS A 69 7.81 -6.41 -7.75
CA CYS A 69 6.96 -7.35 -7.02
C CYS A 69 7.71 -8.68 -6.81
N LYS A 70 7.53 -9.25 -5.62
CA LYS A 70 8.05 -10.57 -5.21
C LYS A 70 6.97 -11.64 -5.21
N VAL A 71 5.73 -11.22 -5.42
CA VAL A 71 4.53 -12.05 -5.45
C VAL A 71 3.80 -11.86 -6.77
N LYS A 72 2.81 -12.72 -7.02
CA LYS A 72 1.99 -12.71 -8.24
C LYS A 72 0.52 -12.61 -7.87
N GLU A 73 -0.31 -12.16 -8.81
CA GLU A 73 -1.77 -12.24 -8.66
C GLU A 73 -2.22 -13.69 -8.42
N GLY A 74 -3.21 -13.87 -7.53
CA GLY A 74 -3.69 -15.16 -7.03
C GLY A 74 -2.79 -15.81 -5.97
N GLN A 75 -1.63 -15.24 -5.65
CA GLN A 75 -0.76 -15.77 -4.61
C GLN A 75 -1.29 -15.42 -3.22
N ARG A 76 -1.29 -16.40 -2.31
CA ARG A 76 -1.52 -16.17 -0.88
C ARG A 76 -0.26 -15.69 -0.20
N VAL A 77 -0.40 -14.71 0.68
CA VAL A 77 0.67 -14.11 1.49
C VAL A 77 0.27 -14.11 2.95
N GLU A 78 1.26 -14.21 3.82
CA GLU A 78 1.11 -14.08 5.26
C GLU A 78 1.64 -12.71 5.72
N ARG A 79 1.13 -12.21 6.85
CA ARG A 79 1.60 -10.95 7.43
C ARG A 79 3.12 -11.00 7.63
N GLY A 80 3.80 -9.98 7.10
CA GLY A 80 5.26 -9.86 7.18
C GLY A 80 6.01 -10.48 5.99
N ASP A 81 5.32 -11.09 5.03
CA ASP A 81 5.95 -11.51 3.77
C ASP A 81 6.47 -10.32 2.99
N LEU A 82 7.68 -10.42 2.43
CA LEU A 82 8.23 -9.40 1.55
C LEU A 82 7.52 -9.47 0.19
N ILE A 83 6.69 -8.49 -0.12
CA ILE A 83 5.84 -8.48 -1.32
C ILE A 83 6.37 -7.59 -2.44
N MET A 84 7.12 -6.54 -2.10
CA MET A 84 7.71 -5.64 -3.10
C MET A 84 9.03 -5.05 -2.63
N THR A 85 9.91 -4.76 -3.59
CA THR A 85 11.13 -3.98 -3.35
C THR A 85 11.31 -2.91 -4.41
N PHE A 86 11.85 -1.75 -4.03
CA PHE A 86 12.22 -0.65 -4.93
C PHE A 86 13.48 0.06 -4.42
N ASP A 87 14.17 0.80 -5.28
CA ASP A 87 15.33 1.60 -4.89
C ASP A 87 14.89 2.99 -4.41
N ILE A 88 14.68 3.11 -3.11
CA ILE A 88 14.25 4.37 -2.50
C ILE A 88 15.24 5.51 -2.72
N GLN A 89 16.55 5.24 -2.77
CA GLN A 89 17.57 6.28 -2.95
C GLN A 89 17.54 6.81 -4.37
N LYS A 90 17.42 5.92 -5.36
CA LYS A 90 17.27 6.28 -6.77
C LYS A 90 16.00 7.10 -7.02
N LEU A 91 14.88 6.72 -6.42
CA LEU A 91 13.63 7.46 -6.57
C LEU A 91 13.68 8.82 -5.88
N LYS A 92 14.28 8.92 -4.69
CA LYS A 92 14.52 10.20 -3.99
C LYS A 92 15.45 11.12 -4.80
N ALA A 93 16.50 10.59 -5.41
CA ALA A 93 17.41 11.36 -6.28
C ALA A 93 16.71 11.95 -7.51
N LYS A 94 15.60 11.34 -7.95
CA LYS A 94 14.74 11.83 -9.04
C LYS A 94 13.64 12.78 -8.55
N ASN A 95 13.61 13.14 -7.26
CA ASN A 95 12.59 13.98 -6.62
C ASN A 95 11.15 13.45 -6.74
N TYR A 96 10.97 12.13 -6.76
CA TYR A 96 9.63 11.54 -6.70
C TYR A 96 9.05 11.64 -5.30
N ASP A 97 7.75 11.96 -5.22
CA ASP A 97 6.98 11.88 -3.99
C ASP A 97 6.65 10.43 -3.70
N LEU A 98 7.27 9.86 -2.66
CA LEU A 98 7.09 8.48 -2.24
C LEU A 98 6.03 8.30 -1.16
N THR A 99 5.22 9.32 -0.89
CA THR A 99 4.05 9.20 -0.02
C THR A 99 3.20 8.02 -0.50
N THR A 100 3.06 7.00 0.34
CA THR A 100 2.47 5.70 0.01
C THR A 100 1.13 5.56 0.72
N PRO A 101 0.00 5.74 0.02
CA PRO A 101 -1.30 5.38 0.54
C PRO A 101 -1.43 3.90 0.85
N ILE A 102 -2.04 3.61 1.99
CA ILE A 102 -2.53 2.30 2.40
C ILE A 102 -4.01 2.49 2.70
N VAL A 103 -4.87 2.02 1.81
CA VAL A 103 -6.31 2.28 1.86
C VAL A 103 -7.11 0.98 1.84
N ILE A 104 -8.25 1.00 2.51
CA ILE A 104 -9.27 -0.03 2.42
C ILE A 104 -10.19 0.35 1.26
N THR A 105 -10.26 -0.45 0.18
CA THR A 105 -10.98 -0.04 -1.04
C THR A 105 -12.49 -0.26 -0.95
N ASN A 106 -12.93 -1.18 -0.07
CA ASN A 106 -14.32 -1.49 0.17
C ASN A 106 -14.83 -0.95 1.53
N THR A 107 -14.48 0.29 1.88
CA THR A 107 -14.88 0.90 3.18
C THR A 107 -16.37 0.87 3.47
N LYS A 108 -17.20 0.95 2.43
CA LYS A 108 -18.67 0.92 2.56
C LYS A 108 -19.22 -0.38 3.15
N ASP A 109 -18.42 -1.44 3.16
CA ASP A 109 -18.79 -2.73 3.74
C ASP A 109 -18.56 -2.77 5.26
N PHE A 110 -17.91 -1.74 5.82
CA PHE A 110 -17.50 -1.66 7.22
C PHE A 110 -18.13 -0.45 7.91
N THR A 111 -18.18 -0.52 9.24
CA THR A 111 -18.80 0.54 10.06
C THR A 111 -17.85 1.72 10.23
N ASP A 112 -16.57 1.43 10.44
CA ASP A 112 -15.56 2.45 10.71
C ASP A 112 -14.16 1.99 10.31
N ILE A 113 -13.32 2.93 9.87
CA ILE A 113 -11.91 2.73 9.53
C ILE A 113 -11.07 3.65 10.41
N LEU A 114 -10.48 3.08 11.46
CA LEU A 114 -9.70 3.83 12.44
C LEU A 114 -8.22 3.82 12.07
N ALA A 115 -7.67 5.00 11.80
CA ALA A 115 -6.23 5.20 11.67
C ALA A 115 -5.58 5.28 13.05
N VAL A 116 -4.42 4.63 13.21
CA VAL A 116 -3.60 4.80 14.41
C VAL A 116 -2.77 6.08 14.25
N ASP A 117 -2.92 7.01 15.19
CA ASP A 117 -2.21 8.29 15.19
C ASP A 117 -0.78 8.12 15.73
N GLU A 118 0.12 7.65 14.86
CA GLU A 118 1.54 7.52 15.15
C GLU A 118 2.40 8.27 14.12
N ASN A 119 3.32 9.10 14.61
CA ASN A 119 4.24 9.86 13.75
C ASN A 119 5.31 8.98 13.09
N LYS A 120 5.60 7.79 13.65
CA LYS A 120 6.60 6.87 13.12
C LYS A 120 6.23 5.44 13.47
N VAL A 121 6.14 4.61 12.43
CA VAL A 121 5.79 3.19 12.51
C VAL A 121 6.88 2.33 11.89
N LYS A 122 6.95 1.06 12.27
CA LYS A 122 7.79 0.03 11.65
C LYS A 122 6.93 -0.98 10.90
N ALA A 123 7.54 -1.69 9.96
CA ALA A 123 6.87 -2.80 9.29
C ALA A 123 6.38 -3.82 10.32
N GLY A 124 5.09 -4.14 10.26
CA GLY A 124 4.43 -5.02 11.22
C GLY A 124 3.68 -4.28 12.33
N ASP A 125 3.83 -2.97 12.51
CA ASP A 125 2.99 -2.22 13.45
C ASP A 125 1.55 -2.14 12.96
N LYS A 126 0.61 -1.95 13.90
CA LYS A 126 -0.81 -1.77 13.56
C LYS A 126 -1.03 -0.31 13.21
N ILE A 127 -1.50 -0.07 11.99
CA ILE A 127 -1.66 1.29 11.45
C ILE A 127 -3.10 1.62 11.07
N ILE A 128 -3.94 0.61 10.84
CA ILE A 128 -5.38 0.71 10.56
C ILE A 128 -6.11 -0.38 11.35
N ALA A 129 -7.26 -0.04 11.93
CA ALA A 129 -8.24 -0.98 12.47
C ALA A 129 -9.58 -0.81 11.72
N VAL A 130 -10.21 -1.94 11.38
CA VAL A 130 -11.48 -2.00 10.64
C VAL A 130 -12.54 -2.58 11.58
N ILE A 131 -13.72 -1.95 11.67
CA ILE A 131 -14.83 -2.30 12.58
C ILE A 131 -16.06 -2.78 11.81
#